data_AF-A0A919JRQ2-F1
#
_entry.id   AF-A0A919JRQ2-F1
#
_cell.length_a   1.000
_cell.length_b   1.000
_cell.length_c   1.000
_cell.angle_alpha   90.00
_cell.angle_beta   90.00
_cell.angle_gamma   90.00
#
_symmetry.space_group_name_H-M   'P 1'
#
loop_
_entity.id
_entity.type
_entity.pdbx_description
1 polymer ?
#
loop_
_entity_poly.entity_id
_entity_poly.type
_entity_poly.pdbx_seq_one_letter_code
_entity_poly.pdbx_strand_id
1 'polypeptide(L)'
;MAGSRLYVARDDKVTAVSRGRLRMSGATVVRRDWNALVELTAPVLDPKPRHSLSDTALVVLPPVLAGSLTAAFAPVEAAIAVGGAVFFAASYLSPVLRRRFDRAGPRTRRADVFLLTGESERQSFQQAVAVADRVSETWPALGALIDANEAEDMLAEALWEIAGALSRRQELTGVLTELSRPDFAAVPAADQTARELTAQLHATRAALSQVGADLARREASLRRTELAGRNFIREQDMRRAIRAAEDSLRAAPPPGLSAEPVDAAAELAEHTQSVLAAYRELTAGLHLNPPLR
;
A
#
# COMPACT_ATOMS: atom_id res chain seq x y z
N MET A 1 13.17 -17.31 -14.61
CA MET A 1 13.12 -17.04 -13.16
C MET A 1 11.65 -16.91 -12.79
N ALA A 2 11.19 -17.44 -11.66
CA ALA A 2 9.79 -17.27 -11.25
C ALA A 2 9.59 -15.83 -10.77
N GLY A 3 8.71 -15.07 -11.43
CA GLY A 3 8.39 -13.69 -11.05
C GLY A 3 7.96 -13.57 -9.59
N SER A 4 8.30 -12.45 -8.97
CA SER A 4 8.10 -12.20 -7.54
C SER A 4 6.65 -11.80 -7.28
N ARG A 5 5.78 -12.81 -7.09
CA ARG A 5 4.37 -12.56 -6.77
C ARG A 5 4.20 -11.96 -5.38
N LEU A 6 3.43 -10.89 -5.31
CA LEU A 6 2.96 -10.27 -4.09
C LEU A 6 1.57 -10.80 -3.72
N TYR A 7 1.42 -11.28 -2.50
CA TYR A 7 0.16 -11.75 -1.93
C TYR A 7 -0.34 -10.70 -0.93
N VAL A 8 -1.55 -10.20 -1.15
CA VAL A 8 -2.21 -9.26 -0.25
C VAL A 8 -3.46 -9.92 0.30
N ALA A 9 -3.51 -10.10 1.60
CA ALA A 9 -4.70 -10.55 2.31
C ALA A 9 -5.33 -9.36 3.05
N ARG A 10 -6.65 -9.17 2.90
CA ARG A 10 -7.37 -8.08 3.57
C ARG A 10 -8.60 -8.60 4.31
N ASP A 11 -8.80 -8.03 5.49
CA ASP A 11 -10.00 -8.05 6.32
C ASP A 11 -10.32 -6.60 6.78
N ASP A 12 -11.43 -6.42 7.49
CA ASP A 12 -11.88 -5.16 8.08
C ASP A 12 -10.82 -4.50 8.99
N LYS A 13 -10.03 -5.31 9.69
CA LYS A 13 -9.07 -4.87 10.72
C LYS A 13 -7.62 -5.01 10.34
N VAL A 14 -7.29 -5.85 9.36
CA VAL A 14 -5.90 -6.19 9.06
C VAL A 14 -5.69 -6.28 7.56
N THR A 15 -4.56 -5.74 7.10
CA THR A 15 -4.02 -6.03 5.77
C THR A 15 -2.67 -6.70 5.93
N ALA A 16 -2.56 -7.94 5.47
CA ALA A 16 -1.31 -8.70 5.46
C ALA A 16 -0.74 -8.71 4.05
N VAL A 17 0.53 -8.36 3.91
CA VAL A 17 1.25 -8.31 2.63
C VAL A 17 2.40 -9.29 2.70
N SER A 18 2.57 -10.16 1.71
CA SER A 18 3.56 -11.24 1.76
C SER A 18 4.12 -11.58 0.38
N ARG A 19 5.40 -11.92 0.29
CA ARG A 19 5.98 -12.54 -0.93
C ARG A 19 5.67 -14.04 -1.02
N GLY A 20 5.40 -14.67 0.12
CA GLY A 20 4.95 -16.05 0.18
C GLY A 20 3.43 -16.17 0.04
N ARG A 21 2.95 -17.31 -0.45
CA ARG A 21 1.51 -17.62 -0.48
C ARG A 21 0.91 -17.52 0.92
N LEU A 22 -0.08 -16.65 1.07
CA LEU A 22 -0.93 -16.57 2.27
C LEU A 22 -2.01 -17.65 2.19
N ARG A 23 -2.28 -18.32 3.31
CA ARG A 23 -3.40 -19.26 3.44
C ARG A 23 -4.44 -18.63 4.36
N MET A 24 -5.66 -18.51 3.87
CA MET A 24 -6.80 -17.99 4.62
C MET A 24 -7.97 -18.95 4.48
N SER A 25 -8.65 -19.24 5.60
CA SER A 25 -9.90 -20.00 5.58
C SER A 25 -11.04 -19.11 5.12
N GLY A 26 -11.81 -19.55 4.12
CA GLY A 26 -12.99 -18.82 3.64
C GLY A 26 -12.68 -17.56 2.83
N ALA A 27 -11.44 -17.39 2.35
CA ALA A 27 -11.08 -16.25 1.51
C ALA A 27 -11.59 -16.43 0.07
N THR A 28 -12.13 -15.35 -0.48
CA THR A 28 -12.35 -15.19 -1.91
C THR A 28 -11.07 -14.65 -2.54
N VAL A 29 -10.54 -15.37 -3.52
CA VAL A 29 -9.39 -14.91 -4.30
C VAL A 29 -9.89 -13.92 -5.34
N VAL A 30 -9.45 -12.67 -5.23
CA VAL A 30 -9.67 -11.64 -6.25
C VAL A 30 -8.37 -11.53 -7.04
N ARG A 31 -8.39 -11.98 -8.29
CA ARG A 31 -7.27 -11.75 -9.19
C ARG A 31 -7.42 -10.36 -9.81
N ARG A 32 -6.33 -9.60 -9.78
CA ARG A 32 -6.22 -8.32 -10.49
C ARG A 32 -5.74 -8.58 -11.92
N ASP A 33 -5.86 -7.56 -12.77
CA ASP A 33 -5.55 -7.66 -14.20
C ASP A 33 -4.06 -7.90 -14.48
N TRP A 34 -3.18 -7.65 -13.50
CA TRP A 34 -1.75 -7.91 -13.57
C TRP A 34 -1.34 -9.08 -12.66
N ASN A 35 -0.56 -10.02 -13.20
CA ASN A 35 -0.39 -11.36 -12.63
C ASN A 35 0.53 -11.43 -11.39
N ALA A 36 1.30 -10.36 -11.14
CA ALA A 36 2.20 -10.29 -9.99
C ALA A 36 1.49 -9.96 -8.66
N LEU A 37 0.20 -9.56 -8.64
CA LEU A 37 -0.56 -9.33 -7.41
C LEU A 37 -1.72 -10.31 -7.24
N VAL A 38 -1.77 -10.99 -6.10
CA VAL A 38 -2.89 -11.86 -5.72
C VAL A 38 -3.54 -11.31 -4.46
N GLU A 39 -4.79 -10.82 -4.60
CA GLU A 39 -5.58 -10.32 -3.47
C GLU A 39 -6.49 -11.43 -2.92
N LEU A 40 -6.46 -11.61 -1.59
CA LEU A 40 -7.30 -12.54 -0.84
C LEU A 40 -8.18 -11.70 0.09
N THR A 41 -9.50 -11.71 -0.13
CA THR A 41 -10.44 -11.02 0.75
C THR A 41 -11.20 -12.06 1.56
N ALA A 42 -11.21 -11.96 2.89
CA ALA A 42 -12.02 -12.83 3.74
C ALA A 42 -12.69 -12.00 4.85
N PRO A 43 -13.83 -12.48 5.38
CA PRO A 43 -14.57 -11.76 6.42
C PRO A 43 -13.92 -11.79 7.81
N VAL A 44 -12.94 -12.68 8.05
CA VAL A 44 -12.15 -12.72 9.28
C VAL A 44 -10.74 -13.22 8.98
N LEU A 45 -9.74 -12.38 9.24
CA LEU A 45 -8.34 -12.77 9.37
C LEU A 45 -8.13 -13.34 10.77
N ASP A 46 -8.07 -14.66 10.91
CA ASP A 46 -7.48 -15.30 12.09
C ASP A 46 -6.01 -15.57 11.76
N PRO A 47 -5.07 -14.68 12.14
CA PRO A 47 -3.65 -14.91 11.93
C PRO A 47 -3.20 -16.00 12.90
N LYS A 48 -3.58 -17.25 12.68
CA LYS A 48 -3.04 -18.37 13.44
C LYS A 48 -1.55 -18.44 13.14
N PRO A 49 -0.66 -18.12 14.11
CA PRO A 49 0.75 -18.30 13.91
C PRO A 49 0.98 -19.79 13.66
N ARG A 50 1.83 -20.12 12.68
CA ARG A 50 2.37 -21.48 12.56
C ARG A 50 3.11 -21.80 13.84
N HIS A 51 2.48 -22.51 14.75
CA HIS A 51 3.20 -23.22 15.80
C HIS A 51 4.00 -24.32 15.13
N SER A 52 5.26 -24.03 14.81
CA SER A 52 6.23 -25.08 14.51
C SER A 52 6.41 -25.90 15.78
N LEU A 53 6.37 -27.23 15.69
CA LEU A 53 6.64 -28.12 16.84
C LEU A 53 8.00 -27.81 17.50
N SER A 54 8.93 -27.18 16.77
CA SER A 54 10.21 -26.69 17.30
C SER A 54 10.08 -25.51 18.27
N ASP A 55 9.08 -24.64 18.13
CA ASP A 55 8.87 -23.50 19.04
C ASP A 55 8.28 -23.95 20.38
N THR A 56 7.45 -24.98 20.37
CA THR A 56 6.95 -25.61 21.60
C THR A 56 8.08 -26.28 22.38
N ALA A 57 9.04 -26.90 21.68
CA ALA A 57 10.20 -27.50 22.30
C ALA A 57 11.06 -26.45 23.04
N LEU A 58 11.23 -25.24 22.48
CA LEU A 58 12.08 -24.21 23.08
C LEU A 58 11.53 -23.64 24.40
N VAL A 59 10.21 -23.66 24.59
CA VAL A 59 9.56 -23.16 25.82
C VAL A 59 9.47 -24.24 26.89
N VAL A 60 9.37 -25.52 26.50
CA VAL A 60 9.19 -26.64 27.43
C VAL A 60 10.53 -27.24 27.88
N LEU A 61 11.59 -27.20 27.05
CA LEU A 61 12.90 -27.79 27.39
C LEU A 61 13.57 -27.18 28.64
N PRO A 62 13.65 -25.84 28.78
CA PRO A 62 14.39 -25.23 29.89
C PRO A 62 13.87 -25.60 31.28
N PRO A 63 12.55 -25.61 31.56
CA PRO A 63 12.05 -26.04 32.87
C PRO A 63 12.20 -27.54 33.12
N VAL A 64 12.11 -28.39 32.07
CA VAL A 64 12.32 -29.83 32.20
C VAL A 64 13.79 -30.15 32.51
N LEU A 65 14.73 -29.44 31.87
CA LEU A 65 16.16 -29.56 32.15
C LEU A 65 16.54 -29.00 33.53
N ALA A 66 15.96 -27.87 33.95
CA ALA A 66 16.19 -27.32 35.29
C ALA A 66 15.62 -28.24 36.39
N GLY A 67 14.47 -28.85 36.16
CA GLY A 67 13.86 -29.84 37.05
C GLY A 67 14.67 -31.14 37.13
N SER A 68 15.20 -31.64 36.01
CA SER A 68 16.00 -32.88 36.01
C SER A 68 17.38 -32.70 36.65
N LEU A 69 18.03 -31.54 36.47
CA LEU A 69 19.30 -31.22 37.12
C LEU A 69 19.17 -31.02 38.63
N THR A 70 18.05 -30.49 39.13
CA THR A 70 17.83 -30.29 40.57
C THR A 70 17.43 -31.58 41.30
N ALA A 71 16.75 -32.51 40.62
CA ALA A 71 16.43 -33.83 41.17
C ALA A 71 17.66 -34.70 41.49
N ALA A 72 18.83 -34.39 40.91
CA ALA A 72 20.07 -35.11 41.18
C ALA A 72 20.77 -34.68 42.49
N PHE A 73 20.41 -33.53 43.07
CA PHE A 73 21.17 -32.94 44.19
C PHE A 73 20.30 -32.49 45.39
N ALA A 74 18.97 -32.65 45.33
CA ALA A 74 18.06 -32.21 46.39
C ALA A 74 17.05 -33.30 46.75
N PRO A 75 16.56 -33.35 48.02
CA PRO A 75 15.46 -34.23 48.41
C PRO A 75 14.22 -33.94 47.55
N VAL A 76 13.50 -35.00 47.16
CA VAL A 76 12.39 -34.98 46.19
C VAL A 76 11.33 -33.90 46.49
N GLU A 77 11.12 -33.60 47.76
CA GLU A 77 10.17 -32.56 48.20
C GLU A 77 10.58 -31.14 47.77
N ALA A 78 11.88 -30.82 47.78
CA ALA A 78 12.40 -29.53 47.34
C ALA A 78 12.32 -29.37 45.80
N ALA A 79 12.47 -30.47 45.06
CA ALA A 79 12.35 -30.47 43.60
C ALA A 79 10.91 -30.17 43.15
N ILE A 80 9.91 -30.70 43.85
CA ILE A 80 8.49 -30.45 43.57
C ILE A 80 8.13 -28.99 43.87
N ALA A 81 8.60 -28.43 44.99
CA ALA A 81 8.32 -27.05 45.35
C ALA A 81 8.93 -26.04 44.37
N VAL A 82 10.20 -26.25 43.94
CA VAL A 82 10.87 -25.38 42.97
C VAL A 82 10.25 -25.53 41.57
N GLY A 83 9.98 -26.75 41.12
CA GLY A 83 9.33 -26.99 39.84
C GLY A 83 7.92 -26.38 39.76
N GLY A 84 7.15 -26.50 40.84
CA GLY A 84 5.82 -25.89 40.96
C GLY A 84 5.87 -24.36 40.95
N ALA A 85 6.81 -23.75 41.67
CA ALA A 85 6.98 -22.30 41.70
C ALA A 85 7.41 -21.74 40.33
N VAL A 86 8.31 -22.42 39.62
CA VAL A 86 8.72 -22.02 38.26
C VAL A 86 7.57 -22.20 37.26
N PHE A 87 6.78 -23.27 37.36
CA PHE A 87 5.61 -23.47 36.50
C PHE A 87 4.51 -22.43 36.76
N PHE A 88 4.24 -22.09 38.03
CA PHE A 88 3.30 -21.03 38.39
C PHE A 88 3.79 -19.65 37.93
N ALA A 89 5.05 -19.31 38.18
CA ALA A 89 5.64 -18.06 37.69
C ALA A 89 5.61 -17.98 36.16
N ALA A 90 5.95 -19.08 35.46
CA ALA A 90 5.90 -19.14 34.01
C ALA A 90 4.47 -19.02 33.48
N SER A 91 3.48 -19.69 34.07
CA SER A 91 2.07 -19.63 33.63
C SER A 91 1.39 -18.29 33.91
N TYR A 92 1.68 -17.66 35.06
CA TYR A 92 1.10 -16.37 35.43
C TYR A 92 1.80 -15.18 34.75
N LEU A 93 3.12 -15.23 34.55
CA LEU A 93 3.83 -14.20 33.79
C LEU A 93 3.82 -14.43 32.27
N SER A 94 3.51 -15.63 31.78
CA SER A 94 3.45 -15.96 30.33
C SER A 94 2.61 -14.98 29.50
N PRO A 95 1.42 -14.50 29.89
CA PRO A 95 0.68 -13.54 29.05
C PRO A 95 1.37 -12.17 28.97
N VAL A 96 2.09 -11.73 30.02
CA VAL A 96 2.81 -10.46 30.05
C VAL A 96 4.16 -10.58 29.33
N LEU A 97 4.88 -11.69 29.55
CA LEU A 97 6.11 -12.01 28.84
C LEU A 97 5.83 -12.27 27.36
N ARG A 98 4.76 -12.96 26.96
CA ARG A 98 4.40 -13.18 25.55
C ARG A 98 4.19 -11.86 24.80
N ARG A 99 3.56 -10.85 25.43
CA ARG A 99 3.44 -9.50 24.83
C ARG A 99 4.79 -8.80 24.63
N ARG A 100 5.80 -9.08 25.47
CA ARG A 100 7.18 -8.57 25.32
C ARG A 100 8.05 -9.42 24.39
N PHE A 101 7.89 -10.74 24.41
CA PHE A 101 8.67 -11.70 23.60
C PHE A 101 8.11 -11.88 22.18
N ASP A 102 6.83 -11.59 21.92
CA ASP A 102 6.34 -11.41 20.54
C ASP A 102 6.98 -10.19 19.86
N ARG A 103 7.51 -9.23 20.62
CA ARG A 103 8.32 -8.11 20.11
C ARG A 103 9.83 -8.40 20.08
N ALA A 104 10.29 -9.48 20.73
CA ALA A 104 11.71 -9.78 20.92
C ALA A 104 12.08 -11.25 20.57
N GLY A 105 11.30 -11.91 19.71
CA GLY A 105 11.62 -13.25 19.22
C GLY A 105 12.79 -13.25 18.23
N PRO A 106 13.56 -14.35 18.11
CA PRO A 106 14.65 -14.46 17.15
C PRO A 106 14.12 -14.22 15.73
N ARG A 107 14.77 -13.33 14.98
CA ARG A 107 14.43 -12.90 13.60
C ARG A 107 14.62 -14.01 12.54
N THR A 108 14.06 -15.20 12.75
CA THR A 108 14.20 -16.32 11.81
C THR A 108 12.85 -16.60 11.13
N ARG A 109 12.78 -16.37 9.81
CA ARG A 109 11.69 -16.71 8.85
C ARG A 109 10.34 -15.97 8.92
N ARG A 110 10.14 -15.03 9.85
CA ARG A 110 8.97 -14.11 9.84
C ARG A 110 9.12 -12.91 8.88
N ALA A 111 10.23 -12.83 8.15
CA ALA A 111 10.65 -11.65 7.36
C ALA A 111 9.84 -11.39 6.08
N ASP A 112 8.95 -12.31 5.68
CA ASP A 112 8.23 -12.23 4.41
C ASP A 112 6.76 -11.83 4.56
N VAL A 113 6.33 -11.33 5.73
CA VAL A 113 4.95 -10.84 5.92
C VAL A 113 4.93 -9.51 6.68
N PHE A 114 4.30 -8.49 6.10
CA PHE A 114 3.98 -7.22 6.77
C PHE A 114 2.52 -7.21 7.19
N LEU A 115 2.25 -6.80 8.44
CA LEU A 115 0.90 -6.71 9.01
C LEU A 115 0.54 -5.25 9.30
N LEU A 116 -0.39 -4.72 8.51
CA LEU A 116 -0.92 -3.37 8.66
C LEU A 116 -2.24 -3.46 9.44
N THR A 117 -2.22 -3.00 10.68
CA THR A 117 -3.38 -3.00 11.58
C THR A 117 -3.98 -1.60 11.76
N GLY A 118 -3.17 -0.55 11.61
CA GLY A 118 -3.62 0.83 11.68
C GLY A 118 -4.47 1.22 10.47
N GLU A 119 -5.59 1.90 10.70
CA GLU A 119 -6.51 2.31 9.63
C GLU A 119 -5.83 3.21 8.60
N SER A 120 -5.01 4.18 9.06
CA SER A 120 -4.26 5.07 8.18
C SER A 120 -3.28 4.29 7.29
N GLU A 121 -2.55 3.32 7.84
CA GLU A 121 -1.63 2.47 7.08
C GLU A 121 -2.36 1.62 6.06
N ARG A 122 -3.49 0.99 6.44
CA ARG A 122 -4.32 0.19 5.53
C ARG A 122 -4.83 1.03 4.37
N GLN A 123 -5.35 2.23 4.65
CA GLN A 123 -5.86 3.15 3.63
C GLN A 123 -4.74 3.63 2.69
N SER A 124 -3.58 3.98 3.25
CA SER A 124 -2.42 4.42 2.44
C SER A 124 -1.95 3.31 1.50
N PHE A 125 -1.86 2.06 2.00
CA PHE A 125 -1.52 0.91 1.16
C PHE A 125 -2.57 0.65 0.08
N GLN A 126 -3.87 0.75 0.41
CA GLN A 126 -4.94 0.61 -0.57
C GLN A 126 -4.87 1.67 -1.68
N GLN A 127 -4.55 2.91 -1.34
CA GLN A 127 -4.33 3.96 -2.33
C GLN A 127 -3.14 3.64 -3.25
N ALA A 128 -2.03 3.11 -2.71
CA ALA A 128 -0.88 2.68 -3.49
C ALA A 128 -1.25 1.55 -4.47
N VAL A 129 -2.03 0.56 -4.03
CA VAL A 129 -2.56 -0.52 -4.90
C VAL A 129 -3.45 0.06 -6.00
N ALA A 130 -4.33 1.01 -5.69
CA ALA A 130 -5.18 1.64 -6.70
C ALA A 130 -4.38 2.42 -7.76
N VAL A 131 -3.26 3.06 -7.37
CA VAL A 131 -2.33 3.69 -8.32
C VAL A 131 -1.65 2.64 -9.19
N ALA A 132 -1.21 1.53 -8.59
CA ALA A 132 -0.59 0.41 -9.30
C ALA A 132 -1.54 -0.20 -10.35
N ASP A 133 -2.81 -0.41 -10.00
CA ASP A 133 -3.84 -0.88 -10.94
C ASP A 133 -3.95 0.06 -12.15
N ARG A 134 -4.04 1.38 -11.94
CA ARG A 134 -4.07 2.36 -13.04
C ARG A 134 -2.80 2.42 -13.87
N VAL A 135 -1.63 2.13 -13.29
CA VAL A 135 -0.38 1.98 -14.05
C VAL A 135 -0.47 0.76 -14.97
N SER A 136 -0.97 -0.36 -14.45
CA SER A 136 -1.10 -1.61 -15.22
C SER A 136 -2.06 -1.49 -16.41
N GLU A 137 -3.12 -0.70 -16.27
CA GLU A 137 -4.06 -0.38 -17.36
C GLU A 137 -3.37 0.28 -18.57
N THR A 138 -2.20 0.90 -18.37
CA THR A 138 -1.46 1.57 -19.46
C THR A 138 -0.54 0.64 -20.25
N TRP A 139 -0.21 -0.54 -19.73
CA TRP A 139 0.77 -1.44 -20.33
C TRP A 139 0.40 -1.99 -21.71
N PRO A 140 -0.87 -2.34 -22.03
CA PRO A 140 -1.22 -2.80 -23.38
C PRO A 140 -0.86 -1.79 -24.47
N ALA A 141 -0.99 -0.49 -24.19
CA ALA A 141 -0.59 0.57 -25.12
C ALA A 141 0.94 0.73 -25.25
N LEU A 142 1.67 0.31 -24.22
CA LEU A 142 3.13 0.32 -24.15
C LEU A 142 3.78 -0.97 -24.68
N GLY A 143 3.00 -1.97 -25.10
CA GLY A 143 3.46 -3.36 -25.27
C GLY A 143 4.65 -3.62 -26.21
N ALA A 144 4.99 -2.69 -27.12
CA ALA A 144 6.20 -2.78 -27.95
C ALA A 144 7.45 -2.15 -27.30
N LEU A 145 7.28 -1.37 -26.22
CA LEU A 145 8.30 -0.56 -25.57
C LEU A 145 8.76 -1.14 -24.23
N ILE A 146 7.93 -1.94 -23.57
CA ILE A 146 8.21 -2.52 -22.24
C ILE A 146 7.91 -4.01 -22.22
N ASP A 147 8.71 -4.78 -21.47
CA ASP A 147 8.32 -6.13 -21.06
C ASP A 147 7.31 -6.01 -19.92
N ALA A 148 6.07 -6.43 -20.17
CA ALA A 148 5.01 -6.38 -19.17
C ALA A 148 5.33 -7.19 -17.91
N ASN A 149 6.04 -8.32 -18.02
CA ASN A 149 6.36 -9.14 -16.86
C ASN A 149 7.41 -8.46 -15.96
N GLU A 150 8.40 -7.80 -16.56
CA GLU A 150 9.39 -7.03 -15.81
C GLU A 150 8.73 -5.83 -15.12
N ALA A 151 7.84 -5.12 -15.81
CA ALA A 151 7.08 -4.02 -15.24
C ALA A 151 6.18 -4.48 -14.07
N GLU A 152 5.55 -5.66 -14.20
CA GLU A 152 4.79 -6.31 -13.13
C GLU A 152 5.64 -6.59 -11.89
N ASP A 153 6.82 -7.19 -12.07
CA ASP A 153 7.73 -7.51 -10.97
C ASP A 153 8.24 -6.23 -10.27
N MET A 154 8.59 -5.20 -11.03
CA MET A 154 8.99 -3.89 -10.47
C MET A 154 7.86 -3.23 -9.67
N LEU A 155 6.62 -3.33 -10.15
CA LEU A 155 5.46 -2.76 -9.48
C LEU A 155 5.12 -3.53 -8.19
N ALA A 156 5.20 -4.85 -8.23
CA ALA A 156 5.08 -5.70 -7.05
C ALA A 156 6.15 -5.38 -5.99
N GLU A 157 7.40 -5.16 -6.42
CA GLU A 157 8.48 -4.77 -5.52
C GLU A 157 8.25 -3.39 -4.90
N ALA A 158 7.80 -2.41 -5.68
CA ALA A 158 7.47 -1.09 -5.17
C ALA A 158 6.36 -1.14 -4.10
N LEU A 159 5.32 -1.94 -4.32
CA LEU A 159 4.26 -2.16 -3.32
C LEU A 159 4.77 -2.88 -2.08
N TRP A 160 5.65 -3.86 -2.24
CA TRP A 160 6.30 -4.54 -1.12
C TRP A 160 7.11 -3.57 -0.24
N GLU A 161 7.89 -2.68 -0.85
CA GLU A 161 8.64 -1.66 -0.13
C GLU A 161 7.74 -0.66 0.62
N ILE A 162 6.62 -0.25 -0.01
CA ILE A 162 5.62 0.63 0.61
C ILE A 162 5.01 -0.06 1.84
N ALA A 163 4.62 -1.34 1.73
CA ALA A 163 4.11 -2.11 2.87
C ALA A 163 5.12 -2.18 4.01
N GLY A 164 6.40 -2.41 3.70
CA GLY A 164 7.47 -2.42 4.69
C GLY A 164 7.66 -1.07 5.39
N ALA A 165 7.61 0.04 4.64
CA ALA A 165 7.68 1.39 5.20
C ALA A 165 6.50 1.70 6.11
N LEU A 166 5.28 1.32 5.71
CA LEU A 166 4.06 1.48 6.53
C LEU A 166 4.11 0.63 7.81
N SER A 167 4.57 -0.62 7.73
CA SER A 167 4.77 -1.48 8.90
C SER A 167 5.74 -0.83 9.89
N ARG A 168 6.88 -0.32 9.39
CA ARG A 168 7.86 0.38 10.23
C ARG A 168 7.28 1.65 10.86
N ARG A 169 6.46 2.41 10.13
CA ARG A 169 5.77 3.59 10.67
C ARG A 169 4.85 3.20 11.83
N GLN A 170 4.06 2.14 11.66
CA GLN A 170 3.17 1.62 12.70
C GLN A 170 3.94 1.18 13.96
N GLU A 171 5.05 0.48 13.79
CA GLU A 171 5.94 0.08 14.90
C GLU A 171 6.46 1.29 15.67
N LEU A 172 7.00 2.30 14.95
CA LEU A 172 7.52 3.52 15.56
C LEU A 172 6.44 4.34 16.26
N THR A 173 5.23 4.42 15.69
CA THR A 173 4.08 5.06 16.36
C THR A 173 3.69 4.32 17.63
N GLY A 174 3.74 2.99 17.61
CA GLY A 174 3.51 2.16 18.80
C GLY A 174 4.54 2.42 19.90
N VAL A 175 5.83 2.48 19.52
CA VAL A 175 6.93 2.84 20.45
C VAL A 175 6.74 4.26 21.00
N LEU A 176 6.42 5.24 20.15
CA LEU A 176 6.18 6.61 20.57
C LEU A 176 5.02 6.70 21.57
N THR A 177 3.93 5.97 21.30
CA THR A 177 2.77 5.89 22.21
C THR A 177 3.15 5.26 23.55
N GLU A 178 3.97 4.21 23.54
CA GLU A 178 4.46 3.56 24.76
C GLU A 178 5.37 4.49 25.57
N LEU A 179 6.32 5.17 24.93
CA LEU A 179 7.22 6.14 25.59
C LEU A 179 6.51 7.42 26.06
N SER A 180 5.36 7.76 25.48
CA SER A 180 4.59 8.96 25.83
C SER A 180 3.52 8.71 26.91
N ARG A 181 3.57 7.57 27.61
CA ARG A 181 2.61 7.26 28.68
C ARG A 181 2.70 8.27 29.83
N PRO A 182 1.57 8.66 30.45
CA PRO A 182 1.54 9.61 31.56
C PRO A 182 2.42 9.20 32.75
N ASP A 183 2.56 7.90 33.00
CA ASP A 183 3.40 7.35 34.07
C ASP A 183 4.87 7.81 33.97
N PHE A 184 5.35 8.03 32.75
CA PHE A 184 6.71 8.51 32.49
C PHE A 184 6.85 10.03 32.60
N ALA A 185 5.75 10.78 32.59
CA ALA A 185 5.77 12.23 32.78
C ALA A 185 5.98 12.64 34.24
N ALA A 186 5.76 11.73 35.19
CA ALA A 186 5.98 11.98 36.62
C ALA A 186 7.46 11.87 37.05
N VAL A 187 8.36 11.42 36.16
CA VAL A 187 9.78 11.27 36.47
C VAL A 187 10.43 12.66 36.59
N PRO A 188 11.13 12.98 37.70
CA PRO A 188 11.79 14.28 37.86
C PRO A 188 12.79 14.56 36.73
N ALA A 189 12.77 15.79 36.20
CA ALA A 189 13.62 16.18 35.06
C ALA A 189 15.14 16.09 35.34
N ALA A 190 15.54 16.11 36.61
CA ALA A 190 16.94 15.96 37.02
C ALA A 190 17.43 14.49 36.96
N ASP A 191 16.52 13.51 36.85
CA ASP A 191 16.89 12.10 36.79
C ASP A 191 17.54 11.74 35.44
N GLN A 192 18.52 10.84 35.47
CA GLN A 192 19.16 10.28 34.27
C GLN A 192 18.11 9.58 33.38
N THR A 193 17.13 8.90 34.00
CA THR A 193 16.04 8.22 33.31
C THR A 193 15.20 9.18 32.45
N ALA A 194 14.92 10.38 32.95
CA ALA A 194 14.16 11.40 32.23
C ALA A 194 14.91 11.91 30.99
N ARG A 195 16.25 12.05 31.09
CA ARG A 195 17.11 12.45 29.97
C ARG A 195 17.14 11.37 28.88
N GLU A 196 17.29 10.11 29.27
CA GLU A 196 17.28 8.98 28.33
C GLU A 196 15.93 8.83 27.62
N LEU A 197 14.83 8.96 28.34
CA LEU A 197 13.48 8.96 27.77
C LEU A 197 13.31 10.07 26.73
N THR A 198 13.75 11.29 27.05
CA THR A 198 13.66 12.44 26.15
C THR A 198 14.48 12.20 24.87
N ALA A 199 15.68 11.63 25.01
CA ALA A 199 16.53 11.25 23.87
C ALA A 199 15.85 10.18 22.99
N GLN A 200 15.24 9.15 23.59
CA GLN A 200 14.52 8.11 22.86
C GLN A 200 13.28 8.64 22.15
N LEU A 201 12.53 9.56 22.76
CA LEU A 201 11.40 10.23 22.12
C LEU A 201 11.86 11.05 20.91
N HIS A 202 12.95 11.81 21.04
CA HIS A 202 13.51 12.59 19.93
C HIS A 202 13.99 11.68 18.79
N ALA A 203 14.75 10.63 19.10
CA ALA A 203 15.21 9.65 18.11
C ALA A 203 14.04 8.95 17.39
N THR A 204 13.02 8.54 18.14
CA THR A 204 11.82 7.89 17.58
C THR A 204 11.06 8.83 16.62
N ARG A 205 10.89 10.10 17.00
CA ARG A 205 10.25 11.11 16.13
C ARG A 205 11.06 11.38 14.87
N ALA A 206 12.38 11.48 14.98
CA ALA A 206 13.27 11.64 13.84
C ALA A 206 13.14 10.44 12.87
N ALA A 207 13.17 9.22 13.38
CA ALA A 207 12.98 8.01 12.58
C ALA A 207 11.61 7.98 11.89
N LEU A 208 10.53 8.39 12.59
CA LEU A 208 9.19 8.47 12.02
C LEU A 208 9.13 9.50 10.89
N SER A 209 9.76 10.66 11.05
CA SER A 209 9.84 11.68 10.00
C SER A 209 10.58 11.17 8.76
N GLN A 210 11.67 10.42 8.95
CA GLN A 210 12.43 9.82 7.86
C GLN A 210 11.60 8.78 7.11
N VAL A 211 10.93 7.88 7.81
CA VAL A 211 10.02 6.89 7.19
C VAL A 211 8.89 7.58 6.43
N GLY A 212 8.34 8.66 6.98
CA GLY A 212 7.32 9.47 6.30
C GLY A 212 7.83 10.09 5.00
N ALA A 213 9.04 10.67 5.01
CA ALA A 213 9.67 11.22 3.81
C ALA A 213 9.96 10.14 2.77
N ASP A 214 10.43 8.97 3.19
CA ASP A 214 10.71 7.82 2.33
C ASP A 214 9.44 7.29 1.65
N LEU A 215 8.35 7.17 2.41
CA LEU A 215 7.03 6.78 1.89
C LEU A 215 6.53 7.79 0.85
N ALA A 216 6.57 9.09 1.17
CA ALA A 216 6.14 10.15 0.26
C ALA A 216 6.92 10.12 -1.07
N ARG A 217 8.23 9.85 -1.03
CA ARG A 217 9.05 9.70 -2.25
C ARG A 217 8.62 8.50 -3.11
N ARG A 218 8.32 7.35 -2.49
CA ARG A 218 7.85 6.15 -3.20
C ARG A 218 6.48 6.37 -3.84
N GLU A 219 5.52 6.93 -3.10
CA GLU A 219 4.19 7.24 -3.61
C GLU A 219 4.25 8.26 -4.75
N ALA A 220 5.07 9.31 -4.62
CA ALA A 220 5.29 10.28 -5.68
C ALA A 220 5.94 9.64 -6.93
N SER A 221 6.81 8.64 -6.75
CA SER A 221 7.39 7.88 -7.86
C SER A 221 6.31 7.09 -8.61
N LEU A 222 5.45 6.34 -7.90
CA LEU A 222 4.35 5.59 -8.52
C LEU A 222 3.37 6.51 -9.27
N ARG A 223 2.98 7.65 -8.68
CA ARG A 223 2.10 8.63 -9.33
C ARG A 223 2.71 9.26 -10.57
N ARG A 224 4.04 9.50 -10.57
CA ARG A 224 4.75 9.99 -11.77
C ARG A 224 4.73 8.94 -12.88
N THR A 225 4.92 7.67 -12.54
CA THR A 225 4.80 6.57 -13.51
C THR A 225 3.39 6.49 -14.09
N GLU A 226 2.34 6.59 -13.27
CA GLU A 226 0.94 6.66 -13.71
C GLU A 226 0.73 7.81 -14.70
N LEU A 227 1.16 9.02 -14.34
CA LEU A 227 0.99 10.20 -15.17
C LEU A 227 1.73 10.08 -16.50
N ALA A 228 2.95 9.53 -16.48
CA ALA A 228 3.74 9.30 -17.69
C ALA A 228 3.03 8.32 -18.65
N GLY A 229 2.51 7.20 -18.14
CA GLY A 229 1.73 6.24 -18.92
C GLY A 229 0.49 6.86 -19.57
N ARG A 230 -0.28 7.65 -18.79
CA ARG A 230 -1.50 8.32 -19.32
C ARG A 230 -1.19 9.38 -20.36
N ASN A 231 -0.11 10.15 -20.17
CA ASN A 231 0.32 11.15 -21.15
C ASN A 231 0.77 10.49 -22.46
N PHE A 232 1.49 9.37 -22.38
CA PHE A 232 1.91 8.61 -23.55
C PHE A 232 0.72 8.11 -24.37
N ILE A 233 -0.31 7.55 -23.72
CA ILE A 233 -1.53 7.10 -24.40
C ILE A 233 -2.21 8.28 -25.11
N ARG A 234 -2.38 9.40 -24.41
CA ARG A 234 -2.97 10.62 -24.99
C ARG A 234 -2.19 11.10 -26.22
N GLU A 235 -0.88 11.06 -26.16
CA GLU A 235 -0.03 11.44 -27.30
C GLU A 235 -0.19 10.47 -28.47
N GLN A 236 -0.25 9.16 -28.23
CA GLN A 236 -0.52 8.17 -29.29
C GLN A 236 -1.88 8.40 -29.95
N ASP A 237 -2.93 8.64 -29.16
CA ASP A 237 -4.26 8.90 -29.69
C ASP A 237 -4.31 10.18 -30.53
N MET A 238 -3.64 11.24 -30.08
CA MET A 238 -3.50 12.47 -30.84
C MET A 238 -2.78 12.24 -32.17
N ARG A 239 -1.68 11.46 -32.17
CA ARG A 239 -0.96 11.10 -33.41
C ARG A 239 -1.82 10.26 -34.36
N ARG A 240 -2.63 9.33 -33.84
CA ARG A 240 -3.58 8.53 -34.66
C ARG A 240 -4.65 9.42 -35.29
N ALA A 241 -5.22 10.34 -34.51
CA ALA A 241 -6.22 11.28 -34.99
C ALA A 241 -5.67 12.20 -36.09
N ILE A 242 -4.44 12.71 -35.94
CA ILE A 242 -3.77 13.52 -36.96
C ILE A 242 -3.60 12.72 -38.26
N ARG A 243 -3.09 11.49 -38.18
CA ARG A 243 -2.92 10.63 -39.38
C ARG A 243 -4.25 10.33 -40.07
N ALA A 244 -5.30 10.01 -39.30
CA ALA A 244 -6.62 9.76 -39.84
C ALA A 244 -7.21 10.99 -40.54
N ALA A 245 -6.98 12.19 -40.00
CA ALA A 245 -7.36 13.45 -40.63
C ALA A 245 -6.58 13.71 -41.92
N GLU A 246 -5.25 13.50 -41.91
CA GLU A 246 -4.41 13.61 -43.12
C GLU A 246 -4.85 12.63 -44.21
N ASP A 247 -5.15 11.38 -43.85
CA ASP A 247 -5.60 10.36 -44.80
C ASP A 247 -6.98 10.70 -45.37
N SER A 248 -7.87 11.26 -44.54
CA SER A 248 -9.17 11.77 -45.00
C SER A 248 -9.03 12.93 -45.97
N LEU A 249 -8.09 13.85 -45.73
CA LEU A 249 -7.79 14.97 -46.64
C LEU A 249 -7.15 14.49 -47.95
N ARG A 250 -6.31 13.45 -47.92
CA ARG A 250 -5.74 12.83 -49.14
C ARG A 250 -6.78 12.06 -49.94
N ALA A 251 -7.75 11.42 -49.27
CA ALA A 251 -8.82 10.67 -49.91
C ALA A 251 -9.92 11.58 -50.48
N ALA A 252 -10.05 12.81 -49.96
CA ALA A 252 -10.96 13.80 -50.51
C ALA A 252 -10.56 14.11 -51.97
N PRO A 253 -11.50 14.03 -52.93
CA PRO A 253 -11.20 14.41 -54.31
C PRO A 253 -10.71 15.86 -54.34
N PRO A 254 -9.74 16.20 -55.22
CA PRO A 254 -9.23 17.55 -55.33
C PRO A 254 -10.42 18.51 -55.55
N PRO A 255 -10.51 19.62 -54.81
CA PRO A 255 -11.55 20.61 -55.03
C PRO A 255 -11.36 21.21 -56.42
N GLY A 256 -12.05 20.68 -57.43
CA GLY A 256 -11.89 21.20 -58.79
C GLY A 256 -12.35 20.38 -60.00
N LEU A 257 -13.05 19.23 -59.89
CA LEU A 257 -13.53 18.52 -61.10
C LEU A 257 -15.01 18.08 -61.08
N SER A 258 -15.81 18.60 -60.16
CA SER A 258 -17.27 18.53 -60.24
C SER A 258 -17.85 19.92 -59.97
N ALA A 259 -17.68 20.83 -60.94
CA ALA A 259 -18.44 22.07 -60.98
C ALA A 259 -19.62 21.87 -61.94
N GLU A 260 -20.76 21.43 -61.40
CA GLU A 260 -21.88 22.34 -61.53
C GLU A 260 -21.57 23.52 -60.61
N PRO A 261 -21.64 24.78 -61.09
CA PRO A 261 -21.45 25.95 -60.26
C PRO A 261 -22.69 26.13 -59.39
N VAL A 262 -22.89 25.24 -58.41
CA VAL A 262 -23.83 25.48 -57.33
C VAL A 262 -23.10 26.34 -56.31
N ASP A 263 -23.70 27.49 -56.09
CA ASP A 263 -23.46 28.63 -55.23
C ASP A 263 -22.89 28.36 -53.82
N ALA A 264 -21.81 27.58 -53.69
CA ALA A 264 -21.16 27.27 -52.41
C ALA A 264 -20.63 28.55 -51.71
N ALA A 265 -20.35 29.59 -52.48
CA ALA A 265 -20.03 30.91 -51.96
C ALA A 265 -21.26 31.59 -51.33
N ALA A 266 -22.46 31.45 -51.94
CA ALA A 266 -23.69 31.94 -51.33
C ALA A 266 -24.11 31.10 -50.11
N GLU A 267 -24.00 29.77 -50.15
CA GLU A 267 -24.29 28.93 -48.97
C GLU A 267 -23.35 29.25 -47.81
N LEU A 268 -22.05 29.49 -48.07
CA LEU A 268 -21.12 29.91 -47.02
C LEU A 268 -21.47 31.29 -46.46
N ALA A 269 -21.86 32.25 -47.33
CA ALA A 269 -22.28 33.58 -46.92
C ALA A 269 -23.58 33.53 -46.10
N GLU A 270 -24.55 32.71 -46.48
CA GLU A 270 -25.81 32.51 -45.77
C GLU A 270 -25.58 31.84 -44.41
N HIS A 271 -24.68 30.84 -44.35
CA HIS A 271 -24.31 30.19 -43.10
C HIS A 271 -23.57 31.13 -42.13
N THR A 272 -22.64 31.96 -42.64
CA THR A 272 -21.96 32.96 -41.79
C THR A 272 -22.92 34.05 -41.32
N GLN A 273 -23.86 34.49 -42.15
CA GLN A 273 -24.91 35.42 -41.72
C GLN A 273 -25.80 34.83 -40.63
N SER A 274 -26.19 33.56 -40.75
CA SER A 274 -26.99 32.84 -39.76
C SER A 274 -26.27 32.74 -38.39
N VAL A 275 -24.99 32.36 -38.39
CA VAL A 275 -24.19 32.29 -37.15
C VAL A 275 -24.03 33.66 -36.49
N LEU A 276 -23.77 34.71 -37.29
CA LEU A 276 -23.65 36.08 -36.78
C LEU A 276 -24.99 36.59 -36.22
N ALA A 277 -26.11 36.24 -36.84
CA ALA A 277 -27.44 36.59 -36.33
C ALA A 277 -27.72 35.91 -34.98
N ALA A 278 -27.47 34.60 -34.87
CA ALA A 278 -27.61 33.86 -33.61
C ALA A 278 -26.73 34.44 -32.49
N TYR A 279 -25.50 34.85 -32.80
CA TYR A 279 -24.60 35.46 -31.81
C TYR A 279 -25.11 36.82 -31.33
N ARG A 280 -25.69 37.63 -32.24
CA ARG A 280 -26.31 38.91 -31.87
C ARG A 280 -27.53 38.71 -30.98
N GLU A 281 -28.37 37.71 -31.25
CA GLU A 281 -29.53 37.38 -30.41
C GLU A 281 -29.11 36.93 -29.01
N LEU A 282 -28.08 36.07 -28.91
CA LEU A 282 -27.54 35.62 -27.64
C LEU A 282 -27.00 36.80 -26.81
N THR A 283 -26.27 37.71 -27.46
CA THR A 283 -25.67 38.88 -26.79
C THR A 283 -26.73 39.92 -26.41
N ALA A 284 -27.75 40.13 -27.23
CA ALA A 284 -28.87 41.03 -26.94
C ALA A 284 -29.75 40.51 -25.80
N GLY A 285 -30.02 39.21 -25.75
CA GLY A 285 -30.75 38.56 -24.65
C GLY A 285 -30.02 38.65 -23.30
N LEU A 286 -28.68 38.67 -23.32
CA LEU A 286 -27.84 38.81 -22.13
C LEU A 286 -27.91 40.21 -21.49
N HIS A 287 -28.22 41.25 -22.27
CA HIS A 287 -28.34 42.62 -21.77
C HIS A 287 -29.75 43.02 -21.31
N LEU A 288 -30.78 42.19 -21.57
CA LEU A 288 -32.17 42.46 -21.21
C LEU A 288 -32.64 41.84 -19.88
N ASN A 289 -31.76 41.15 -19.15
CA ASN A 289 -32.03 40.69 -17.78
C ASN A 289 -31.34 41.60 -16.75
N PRO A 290 -31.95 42.73 -16.34
CA PRO A 290 -31.51 43.41 -15.13
C PRO A 290 -31.71 42.48 -13.93
N PRO A 291 -30.79 42.46 -12.96
CA PRO A 291 -30.95 41.65 -11.76
C PRO A 291 -32.22 42.10 -11.03
N LEU A 292 -33.19 41.19 -10.89
CA LEU A 292 -34.32 41.36 -9.98
C LEU A 292 -33.75 41.59 -8.58
N ARG A 293 -33.95 42.81 -8.05
CA ARG A 293 -33.72 43.15 -6.65
C ARG A 293 -34.89 42.69 -5.80
#